data_AF-A0A7S0WFP5-F1
#
_entry.id   AF-A0A7S0WFP5-F1
#
_cell.length_a   1.000
_cell.length_b   1.000
_cell.length_c   1.000
_cell.angle_alpha   90.00
_cell.angle_beta   90.00
_cell.angle_gamma   90.00
#
_symmetry.space_group_name_H-M   'P 1'
#
loop_
_entity.id
_entity.type
_entity.pdbx_description
1 polymer ?
#
loop_
_entity_poly.entity_id
_entity_poly.type
_entity_poly.pdbx_seq_one_letter_code
_entity_poly.pdbx_strand_id
1 'polypeptide(L)'
;MAAVVHAACAGAWGQEASASATRQLSQFGSNELTGLVDALVHLGPVPGWEQLVLSGLRHAQTLADAGALTPRAAASLLHTGSIRIGLLQGGATDSWAQSLLRSLLRGHASASAHDVALALHALATVRPATPSWVCSQLLDLAQARMEAASPAFVALMLWSAGKAQLRVTSSFLASFQRASYAARSSFSPREMAAVFWALGHMRVRPGRKWLQDTLAVICKTSAAYTTDELAQIVSALGAMQFRPSEEWTEWLVGELQPRMCDVKPSPREAVATLCSLAAVVPDAAAAVKWVEEELVPGVLEPMIHQLRGPELAAMVWACARMRRPSPGTAAAAAAAAAAAAAPPVVPTAPPPPPAVTALQSLSSVGSYDSVDEQATDGRSQTGAVSAAAQAGPLQLARHASAGARDQKPAPAPSRPRSRKRRSSAGTSAASASTGTVVNGGSAVASGAAGAVSRP
;
A
#
# COMPACT_ATOMS: atom_id res chain seq x y z
N MET A 1 14.69 30.67 2.19
CA MET A 1 14.73 29.21 2.47
C MET A 1 15.95 28.81 3.30
N ALA A 2 17.19 28.99 2.82
CA ALA A 2 18.41 28.61 3.56
C ALA A 2 18.47 29.20 4.99
N ALA A 3 18.10 30.47 5.16
CA ALA A 3 18.03 31.10 6.48
C ALA A 3 17.03 30.42 7.44
N VAL A 4 15.86 30.01 6.93
CA VAL A 4 14.83 29.31 7.71
C VAL A 4 15.32 27.92 8.13
N VAL A 5 15.94 27.19 7.20
CA VAL A 5 16.52 25.86 7.46
C VAL A 5 17.67 25.96 8.47
N HIS A 6 18.58 26.92 8.28
CA HIS A 6 19.70 27.13 9.18
C HIS A 6 19.24 27.49 10.60
N ALA A 7 18.22 28.35 10.73
CA ALA A 7 17.62 28.67 12.01
C ALA A 7 17.00 27.44 12.69
N ALA A 8 16.31 26.59 11.92
CA ALA A 8 15.74 25.33 12.43
C ALA A 8 16.83 24.34 12.89
N CYS A 9 17.93 24.21 12.15
CA CYS A 9 19.05 23.32 12.49
C CYS A 9 19.86 23.81 13.69
N ALA A 10 19.97 25.12 13.90
CA ALA A 10 20.79 25.69 14.97
C ALA A 10 20.21 25.49 16.38
N GLY A 11 19.01 24.91 16.53
CA GLY A 11 18.36 24.74 17.84
C GLY A 11 17.97 26.04 18.54
N ALA A 12 18.29 27.19 17.95
CA ALA A 12 17.95 28.53 18.41
C ALA A 12 16.49 28.90 18.08
N TRP A 13 15.57 27.93 18.16
CA TRP A 13 14.19 28.12 17.78
C TRP A 13 13.37 28.73 18.93
N GLY A 14 13.75 29.96 19.30
CA GLY A 14 12.96 30.79 20.22
C GLY A 14 11.66 31.28 19.58
N GLN A 15 10.74 31.81 20.40
CA GLN A 15 9.46 32.33 19.93
C GLN A 15 9.62 33.41 18.85
N GLU A 16 10.63 34.28 18.95
CA GLU A 16 10.90 35.33 17.97
C GLU A 16 11.37 34.77 16.62
N ALA A 17 12.24 33.77 16.62
CA ALA A 17 12.70 33.10 15.40
C ALA A 17 11.54 32.37 14.70
N SER A 18 10.66 31.74 15.48
CA SER A 18 9.44 31.09 14.98
C SER A 18 8.48 32.11 14.34
N ALA A 19 8.21 33.24 15.01
CA ALA A 19 7.38 34.30 14.48
C ALA A 19 7.97 34.94 13.21
N SER A 20 9.29 35.15 13.18
CA SER A 20 10.01 35.66 12.01
C SER A 20 9.92 34.69 10.82
N ALA A 21 10.20 33.40 11.04
CA ALA A 21 10.08 32.37 10.02
C ALA A 21 8.65 32.25 9.47
N THR A 22 7.64 32.35 10.35
CA THR A 22 6.23 32.33 9.96
C THR A 22 5.85 33.51 9.08
N ARG A 23 6.38 34.71 9.38
CA ARG A 23 6.19 35.88 8.48
C ARG A 23 6.84 35.66 7.12
N GLN A 24 8.04 35.07 7.08
CA GLN A 24 8.71 34.77 5.81
C GLN A 24 7.98 33.70 4.99
N LEU A 25 7.36 32.71 5.63
CA LEU A 25 6.55 31.69 4.95
C LEU A 25 5.44 32.28 4.09
N SER A 26 4.80 33.37 4.55
CA SER A 26 3.71 34.01 3.80
C SER A 26 4.13 34.58 2.45
N GLN A 27 5.43 34.80 2.24
CA GLN A 27 5.99 35.32 0.99
C GLN A 27 6.33 34.20 -0.01
N PHE A 28 6.26 32.93 0.41
CA PHE A 28 6.67 31.81 -0.43
C PHE A 28 5.57 31.47 -1.44
N GLY A 29 5.96 31.25 -2.69
CA GLY A 29 5.10 30.69 -3.71
C GLY A 29 4.94 29.17 -3.54
N SER A 30 4.21 28.54 -4.47
CA SER A 30 3.91 27.10 -4.41
C SER A 30 5.17 26.24 -4.40
N ASN A 31 6.19 26.63 -5.17
CA ASN A 31 7.41 25.83 -5.37
C ASN A 31 8.36 25.96 -4.17
N GLU A 32 8.57 27.18 -3.67
CA GLU A 32 9.40 27.43 -2.50
C GLU A 32 8.81 26.76 -1.27
N LEU A 33 7.48 26.80 -1.13
CA LEU A 33 6.78 26.16 -0.02
C LEU A 33 6.92 24.64 -0.07
N THR A 34 6.76 24.04 -1.26
CA THR A 34 6.95 22.59 -1.45
C THR A 34 8.38 22.17 -1.10
N GLY A 35 9.38 22.88 -1.62
CA GLY A 35 10.79 22.59 -1.35
C GLY A 35 11.16 22.76 0.11
N LEU A 36 10.61 23.78 0.79
CA LEU A 36 10.83 23.98 2.22
C LEU A 36 10.22 22.84 3.04
N VAL A 37 8.94 22.50 2.80
CA VAL A 37 8.26 21.45 3.56
C VAL A 37 8.94 20.10 3.34
N ASP A 38 9.36 19.80 2.11
CA ASP A 38 10.14 18.60 1.81
C ASP A 38 11.50 18.57 2.53
N ALA A 39 12.25 19.69 2.51
CA ALA A 39 13.51 19.79 3.24
C ALA A 39 13.32 19.58 4.76
N LEU A 40 12.28 20.17 5.36
CA LEU A 40 11.97 20.00 6.77
C LEU A 40 11.64 18.53 7.11
N VAL A 41 10.98 17.82 6.20
CA VAL A 41 10.70 16.40 6.38
C VAL A 41 11.97 15.56 6.33
N HIS A 42 12.95 15.90 5.51
CA HIS A 42 14.22 15.15 5.45
C HIS A 42 15.12 15.41 6.67
N LEU A 43 15.05 16.61 7.27
CA LEU A 43 15.85 16.97 8.44
C LEU A 43 15.45 16.21 9.72
N GLY A 44 14.26 15.61 9.77
CA GLY A 44 13.77 14.89 10.93
C GLY A 44 13.31 15.80 12.07
N PRO A 45 13.03 15.24 13.26
CA PRO A 45 12.43 16.00 14.36
C PRO A 45 13.46 16.94 15.01
N VAL A 46 13.38 18.23 14.71
CA VAL A 46 14.18 19.30 15.37
C VAL A 46 13.24 20.24 16.14
N PRO A 47 13.54 20.63 17.40
CA PRO A 47 12.58 21.35 18.25
C PRO A 47 11.90 22.55 17.57
N GLY A 48 10.57 22.52 17.39
CA GLY A 48 9.81 23.59 16.71
C GLY A 48 9.44 23.34 15.24
N TRP A 49 9.97 22.27 14.62
CA TRP A 49 9.71 21.92 13.23
C TRP A 49 8.22 21.73 12.91
N GLU A 50 7.47 21.19 13.86
CA GLU A 50 6.03 20.93 13.74
C GLU A 50 5.27 22.23 13.51
N GLN A 51 5.58 23.28 14.25
CA GLN A 51 4.93 24.58 14.09
C GLN A 51 5.24 25.22 12.74
N LEU A 52 6.45 25.01 12.22
CA LEU A 52 6.82 25.52 10.90
C LEU A 52 6.13 24.73 9.78
N VAL A 53 6.06 23.40 9.89
CA VAL A 53 5.31 22.56 8.94
C VAL A 53 3.82 22.93 8.96
N LEU A 54 3.22 23.08 10.15
CA LEU A 54 1.82 23.49 10.29
C LEU A 54 1.57 24.88 9.72
N SER A 55 2.47 25.85 9.97
CA SER A 55 2.37 27.20 9.40
C SER A 55 2.51 27.17 7.88
N GLY A 56 3.43 26.35 7.36
CA GLY A 56 3.59 26.13 5.92
C GLY A 56 2.34 25.52 5.29
N LEU A 57 1.71 24.55 5.92
CA LEU A 57 0.47 23.94 5.43
C LEU A 57 -0.73 24.89 5.50
N ARG A 58 -0.83 25.77 6.51
CA ARG A 58 -1.84 26.84 6.55
C ARG A 58 -1.63 27.86 5.43
N HIS A 59 -0.38 28.21 5.13
CA HIS A 59 -0.06 29.05 3.98
C HIS A 59 -0.42 28.35 2.66
N ALA A 60 -0.11 27.05 2.54
CA ALA A 60 -0.50 26.24 1.40
C ALA A 60 -2.02 26.19 1.20
N GLN A 61 -2.78 26.08 2.29
CA GLN A 61 -4.23 26.16 2.29
C GLN A 61 -4.71 27.52 1.75
N THR A 62 -4.10 28.62 2.20
CA THR A 62 -4.43 29.98 1.73
C THR A 62 -4.16 30.11 0.22
N LEU A 63 -3.01 29.62 -0.26
CA LEU A 63 -2.68 29.58 -1.69
C LEU A 63 -3.65 28.69 -2.49
N ALA A 64 -4.03 27.55 -1.94
CA ALA A 64 -5.00 26.65 -2.54
C ALA A 64 -6.38 27.31 -2.66
N ASP A 65 -6.88 27.92 -1.59
CA ASP A 65 -8.18 28.59 -1.59
C ASP A 65 -8.21 29.76 -2.60
N ALA A 66 -7.09 30.49 -2.74
CA ALA A 66 -6.88 31.51 -3.75
C ALA A 66 -6.67 30.98 -5.19
N GLY A 67 -6.55 29.67 -5.39
CA GLY A 67 -6.29 29.06 -6.70
C GLY A 67 -4.86 29.28 -7.23
N ALA A 68 -3.93 29.71 -6.37
CA ALA A 68 -2.54 29.97 -6.70
C ALA A 68 -1.65 28.71 -6.60
N LEU A 69 -2.18 27.60 -6.09
CA LEU A 69 -1.42 26.38 -5.87
C LEU A 69 -1.54 25.42 -7.06
N THR A 70 -0.40 25.08 -7.67
CA THR A 70 -0.35 24.09 -8.76
C THR A 70 -0.71 22.69 -8.26
N PRO A 71 -1.26 21.79 -9.11
CA PRO A 71 -1.59 20.42 -8.70
C PRO A 71 -0.39 19.64 -8.17
N ARG A 72 0.80 19.86 -8.75
CA ARG A 72 2.04 19.25 -8.29
C ARG A 72 2.42 19.69 -6.88
N ALA A 73 2.36 20.99 -6.61
CA ALA A 73 2.63 21.52 -5.27
C ALA A 73 1.58 21.00 -4.27
N ALA A 74 0.29 20.98 -4.65
CA ALA A 74 -0.78 20.43 -3.83
C ALA A 74 -0.56 18.96 -3.47
N ALA A 75 -0.24 18.11 -4.46
CA ALA A 75 0.03 16.69 -4.26
C ALA A 75 1.26 16.44 -3.37
N SER A 76 2.34 17.18 -3.62
CA SER A 76 3.57 17.05 -2.83
C SER A 76 3.35 17.49 -1.39
N LEU A 77 2.69 18.64 -1.16
CA LEU A 77 2.39 19.12 0.19
C LEU A 77 1.42 18.20 0.93
N LEU A 78 0.44 17.61 0.23
CA LEU A 78 -0.42 16.55 0.77
C LEU A 78 0.39 15.35 1.21
N HIS A 79 1.25 14.83 0.34
CA HIS A 79 2.06 13.64 0.62
C HIS A 79 3.02 13.87 1.79
N THR A 80 3.81 14.94 1.71
CA THR A 80 4.81 15.29 2.72
C THR A 80 4.14 15.63 4.05
N GLY A 81 3.03 16.38 4.02
CA GLY A 81 2.18 16.64 5.18
C GLY A 81 1.64 15.35 5.78
N SER A 82 1.24 14.38 4.96
CA SER A 82 0.67 13.12 5.44
C SER A 82 1.65 12.20 6.17
N ILE A 83 2.89 12.12 5.70
CA ILE A 83 3.94 11.31 6.32
C ILE A 83 4.25 11.81 7.73
N ARG A 84 4.17 13.14 7.94
CA ARG A 84 4.55 13.76 9.20
C ARG A 84 3.37 14.07 10.13
N ILE A 85 2.21 14.49 9.62
CA ILE A 85 1.03 14.72 10.45
C ILE A 85 0.46 13.41 10.98
N GLY A 86 0.67 12.28 10.29
CA GLY A 86 0.42 10.95 10.87
C GLY A 86 1.17 10.71 12.19
N LEU A 87 2.28 11.44 12.43
CA LEU A 87 3.03 11.43 13.69
C LEU A 87 2.50 12.44 14.71
N LEU A 88 1.77 13.48 14.29
CA LEU A 88 1.35 14.61 15.14
C LEU A 88 -0.03 14.46 15.78
N GLN A 89 -0.80 13.41 15.46
CA GLN A 89 -2.02 12.87 16.08
C GLN A 89 -3.04 13.79 16.84
N GLY A 90 -2.96 15.12 16.82
CA GLY A 90 -3.56 15.91 17.90
C GLY A 90 -3.88 17.39 17.66
N GLY A 91 -4.07 17.87 16.43
CA GLY A 91 -4.60 19.25 16.33
C GLY A 91 -4.63 19.97 14.99
N ALA A 92 -4.12 19.39 13.91
CA ALA A 92 -4.30 20.01 12.58
C ALA A 92 -5.70 19.65 12.06
N THR A 93 -6.58 20.64 11.94
CA THR A 93 -7.91 20.44 11.31
C THR A 93 -7.74 19.88 9.90
N ASP A 94 -8.58 18.92 9.50
CA ASP A 94 -8.62 18.33 8.14
C ASP A 94 -8.80 19.34 6.99
N SER A 95 -9.11 20.60 7.31
CA SER A 95 -9.43 21.66 6.35
C SER A 95 -8.30 21.93 5.34
N TRP A 96 -7.03 21.93 5.76
CA TRP A 96 -5.91 22.14 4.84
C TRP A 96 -5.84 21.02 3.79
N ALA A 97 -5.96 19.77 4.20
CA ALA A 97 -5.91 18.62 3.30
C ALA A 97 -7.07 18.67 2.29
N GLN A 98 -8.26 19.03 2.76
CA GLN A 98 -9.42 19.23 1.89
C GLN A 98 -9.21 20.37 0.89
N SER A 99 -8.62 21.50 1.29
CA SER A 99 -8.30 22.61 0.36
C SER A 99 -7.25 22.21 -0.67
N LEU A 100 -6.20 21.50 -0.28
CA LEU A 100 -5.19 20.99 -1.22
C LEU A 100 -5.78 19.98 -2.22
N LEU A 101 -6.63 19.05 -1.75
CA LEU A 101 -7.33 18.10 -2.61
C LEU A 101 -8.25 18.82 -3.61
N ARG A 102 -9.01 19.83 -3.16
CA ARG A 102 -9.82 20.67 -4.05
C ARG A 102 -8.99 21.45 -5.06
N SER A 103 -7.80 21.94 -4.67
CA SER A 103 -6.88 22.61 -5.59
C SER A 103 -6.39 21.66 -6.69
N LEU A 104 -5.99 20.45 -6.30
CA LEU A 104 -5.57 19.41 -7.25
C LEU A 104 -6.71 19.04 -8.20
N LEU A 105 -7.92 18.84 -7.68
CA LEU A 105 -9.09 18.51 -8.50
C LEU A 105 -9.49 19.65 -9.44
N ARG A 106 -9.37 20.93 -9.05
CA ARG A 106 -9.58 22.06 -9.96
C ARG A 106 -8.56 22.07 -11.11
N GLY A 107 -7.30 21.71 -10.83
CA GLY A 107 -6.23 21.65 -11.83
C GLY A 107 -6.04 20.28 -12.50
N HIS A 108 -7.03 19.38 -12.42
CA HIS A 108 -6.90 17.97 -12.79
C HIS A 108 -6.38 17.73 -14.22
N ALA A 109 -6.67 18.63 -15.16
CA ALA A 109 -6.20 18.55 -16.54
C ALA A 109 -4.67 18.52 -16.65
N SER A 110 -3.98 19.23 -15.75
CA SER A 110 -2.52 19.30 -15.67
C SER A 110 -1.88 18.35 -14.65
N ALA A 111 -2.69 17.68 -13.83
CA ALA A 111 -2.20 16.73 -12.84
C ALA A 111 -1.65 15.46 -13.52
N SER A 112 -0.39 15.13 -13.21
CA SER A 112 0.28 13.93 -13.70
C SER A 112 -0.16 12.68 -12.92
N ALA A 113 0.16 11.48 -13.43
CA ALA A 113 -0.06 10.23 -12.70
C ALA A 113 0.65 10.24 -11.33
N HIS A 114 1.84 10.84 -11.25
CA HIS A 114 2.58 10.99 -10.01
C HIS A 114 1.80 11.81 -8.98
N ASP A 115 1.29 12.98 -9.36
CA ASP A 115 0.55 13.87 -8.47
C ASP A 115 -0.70 13.18 -7.91
N VAL A 116 -1.40 12.43 -8.75
CA VAL A 116 -2.61 11.69 -8.36
C VAL A 116 -2.27 10.54 -7.39
N ALA A 117 -1.18 9.81 -7.64
CA ALA A 117 -0.75 8.73 -6.76
C ALA A 117 -0.34 9.25 -5.37
N LEU A 118 0.36 10.40 -5.32
CA LEU A 118 0.73 11.07 -4.08
C LEU A 118 -0.51 11.56 -3.30
N ALA A 119 -1.50 12.13 -4.00
CA ALA A 119 -2.74 12.57 -3.39
C ALA A 119 -3.55 11.40 -2.80
N LEU A 120 -3.68 10.29 -3.52
CA LEU A 120 -4.31 9.07 -3.01
C LEU A 120 -3.54 8.50 -1.81
N HIS A 121 -2.22 8.53 -1.85
CA HIS A 121 -1.40 8.10 -0.70
C HIS A 121 -1.67 8.95 0.53
N ALA A 122 -1.68 10.27 0.38
CA ALA A 122 -1.99 11.20 1.45
C ALA A 122 -3.38 10.95 2.05
N LEU A 123 -4.39 10.70 1.18
CA LEU A 123 -5.73 10.33 1.61
C LEU A 123 -5.72 9.06 2.48
N ALA A 124 -4.96 8.04 2.07
CA ALA A 124 -4.87 6.76 2.76
C ALA A 124 -4.12 6.81 4.09
N THR A 125 -3.21 7.78 4.27
CA THR A 125 -2.40 7.95 5.48
C THR A 125 -3.01 8.92 6.47
N VAL A 126 -3.51 10.07 6.03
CA VAL A 126 -4.14 11.07 6.94
C VAL A 126 -5.55 10.65 7.33
N ARG A 127 -6.28 9.95 6.43
CA ARG A 127 -7.72 9.69 6.55
C ARG A 127 -8.48 10.94 7.02
N PRO A 128 -8.32 12.09 6.34
CA PRO A 128 -9.15 13.25 6.67
C PRO A 128 -10.61 12.84 6.46
N ALA A 129 -11.54 13.47 7.16
CA ALA A 129 -12.97 13.38 6.88
C ALA A 129 -13.25 13.89 5.46
N THR A 130 -12.97 13.06 4.47
CA THR A 130 -12.92 13.41 3.05
C THR A 130 -14.28 13.08 2.48
N PRO A 131 -15.01 14.07 1.94
CA PRO A 131 -16.30 13.81 1.32
C PRO A 131 -16.19 12.71 0.26
N SER A 132 -17.17 11.81 0.21
CA SER A 132 -17.18 10.67 -0.72
C SER A 132 -17.03 11.10 -2.19
N TRP A 133 -17.55 12.27 -2.56
CA TRP A 133 -17.42 12.82 -3.91
C TRP A 133 -15.96 13.17 -4.27
N VAL A 134 -15.14 13.61 -3.30
CA VAL A 134 -13.70 13.88 -3.53
C VAL A 134 -12.98 12.57 -3.80
N CYS A 135 -13.28 11.52 -3.01
CA CYS A 135 -12.73 10.19 -3.22
C CYS A 135 -13.10 9.64 -4.61
N SER A 136 -14.36 9.79 -5.02
CA SER A 136 -14.81 9.37 -6.36
C SER A 136 -14.05 10.09 -7.47
N GLN A 137 -13.95 11.42 -7.41
CA GLN A 137 -13.23 12.21 -8.42
C GLN A 137 -11.74 11.87 -8.49
N LEU A 138 -11.10 11.59 -7.35
CA LEU A 138 -9.70 11.14 -7.34
C LEU A 138 -9.54 9.76 -7.97
N LEU A 139 -10.48 8.83 -7.76
CA LEU A 139 -10.45 7.52 -8.42
C LEU A 139 -10.69 7.65 -9.93
N ASP A 140 -11.60 8.52 -10.36
CA ASP A 140 -11.82 8.81 -11.78
C ASP A 140 -10.58 9.42 -12.44
N LEU A 141 -9.92 10.34 -11.75
CA LEU A 141 -8.66 10.93 -12.21
C LEU A 141 -7.53 9.90 -12.24
N ALA A 142 -7.42 9.05 -11.22
CA ALA A 142 -6.44 7.96 -11.19
C ALA A 142 -6.67 6.97 -12.34
N GLN A 143 -7.93 6.60 -12.60
CA GLN A 143 -8.31 5.78 -13.76
C GLN A 143 -7.84 6.43 -15.06
N ALA A 144 -8.07 7.73 -15.25
CA ALA A 144 -7.68 8.46 -16.46
C ALA A 144 -6.16 8.60 -16.65
N ARG A 145 -5.36 8.51 -15.58
CA ARG A 145 -3.89 8.63 -15.64
C ARG A 145 -3.16 7.29 -15.63
N MET A 146 -3.87 6.18 -15.40
CA MET A 146 -3.27 4.89 -15.11
C MET A 146 -2.48 4.29 -16.28
N GLU A 147 -2.95 4.45 -17.51
CA GLU A 147 -2.28 3.89 -18.70
C GLU A 147 -0.96 4.60 -19.02
N ALA A 148 -0.79 5.86 -18.58
CA ALA A 148 0.44 6.64 -18.72
C ALA A 148 1.33 6.59 -17.46
N ALA A 149 0.89 5.88 -16.42
CA ALA A 149 1.60 5.81 -15.15
C ALA A 149 2.75 4.79 -15.21
N SER A 150 3.83 5.06 -14.47
CA SER A 150 4.86 4.05 -14.23
C SER A 150 4.31 2.90 -13.36
N PRO A 151 4.93 1.71 -13.38
CA PRO A 151 4.51 0.57 -12.55
C PRO A 151 4.41 0.94 -11.06
N ALA A 152 5.38 1.71 -10.56
CA ALA A 152 5.41 2.24 -9.20
C ALA A 152 4.15 3.05 -8.85
N PHE A 153 3.70 3.94 -9.75
CA PHE A 153 2.52 4.75 -9.50
C PHE A 153 1.22 3.96 -9.65
N VAL A 154 1.16 2.97 -10.56
CA VAL A 154 0.02 2.05 -10.64
C VAL A 154 -0.13 1.26 -9.34
N ALA A 155 0.97 0.71 -8.79
CA ALA A 155 0.97 0.04 -7.50
C ALA A 155 0.54 0.97 -6.36
N LEU A 156 1.11 2.17 -6.31
CA LEU A 156 0.80 3.15 -5.27
C LEU A 156 -0.67 3.58 -5.30
N MET A 157 -1.25 3.83 -6.48
CA MET A 157 -2.67 4.18 -6.61
C MET A 157 -3.57 3.07 -6.07
N LEU A 158 -3.31 1.81 -6.45
CA LEU A 158 -4.12 0.68 -5.99
C LEU A 158 -3.96 0.44 -4.49
N TRP A 159 -2.71 0.45 -3.99
CA TRP A 159 -2.41 0.31 -2.57
C TRP A 159 -3.10 1.37 -1.74
N SER A 160 -3.05 2.63 -2.18
CA SER A 160 -3.70 3.74 -1.50
C SER A 160 -5.22 3.57 -1.49
N ALA A 161 -5.83 3.16 -2.61
CA ALA A 161 -7.26 2.88 -2.66
C ALA A 161 -7.64 1.76 -1.67
N GLY A 162 -6.84 0.69 -1.60
CA GLY A 162 -7.04 -0.39 -0.64
C GLY A 162 -6.90 0.05 0.81
N LYS A 163 -5.82 0.76 1.16
CA LYS A 163 -5.57 1.23 2.53
C LYS A 163 -6.60 2.25 3.02
N ALA A 164 -7.10 3.09 2.13
CA ALA A 164 -8.20 4.02 2.39
C ALA A 164 -9.58 3.34 2.35
N GLN A 165 -9.66 2.05 2.03
CA GLN A 165 -10.91 1.29 1.88
C GLN A 165 -11.90 1.95 0.90
N LEU A 166 -11.37 2.53 -0.18
CA LEU A 166 -12.19 3.16 -1.19
C LEU A 166 -12.93 2.10 -2.00
N ARG A 167 -14.20 2.37 -2.34
CA ARG A 167 -14.97 1.54 -3.26
C ARG A 167 -14.51 1.81 -4.69
N VAL A 168 -13.69 0.91 -5.22
CA VAL A 168 -13.25 0.97 -6.62
C VAL A 168 -14.35 0.45 -7.56
N THR A 169 -14.52 1.12 -8.70
CA THR A 169 -15.49 0.71 -9.74
C THR A 169 -14.93 -0.41 -10.61
N SER A 170 -15.78 -1.09 -11.36
CA SER A 170 -15.37 -2.08 -12.36
C SER A 170 -14.52 -1.46 -13.48
N SER A 171 -14.81 -0.22 -13.88
CA SER A 171 -14.02 0.52 -14.89
C SER A 171 -12.62 0.87 -14.39
N PHE A 172 -12.50 1.23 -13.11
CA PHE A 172 -11.21 1.46 -12.46
C PHE A 172 -10.38 0.18 -12.47
N LEU A 173 -10.98 -0.94 -12.03
CA LEU A 173 -10.29 -2.23 -12.00
C LEU A 173 -9.90 -2.72 -13.41
N ALA A 174 -10.74 -2.49 -14.42
CA ALA A 174 -10.42 -2.83 -15.80
C ALA A 174 -9.22 -2.01 -16.32
N SER A 175 -9.17 -0.72 -16.02
CA SER A 175 -8.04 0.15 -16.40
C SER A 175 -6.77 -0.24 -15.66
N PHE A 176 -6.88 -0.59 -14.38
CA PHE A 176 -5.78 -1.17 -13.60
C PHE A 176 -5.27 -2.47 -14.20
N GLN A 177 -6.14 -3.40 -14.56
CA GLN A 177 -5.72 -4.65 -15.18
C GLN A 177 -4.99 -4.39 -16.50
N ARG A 178 -5.48 -3.49 -17.36
CA ARG A 178 -4.77 -3.15 -18.61
C ARG A 178 -3.39 -2.57 -18.36
N ALA A 179 -3.30 -1.53 -17.53
CA ALA A 179 -2.04 -0.85 -17.24
C ALA A 179 -1.02 -1.77 -16.55
N SER A 180 -1.44 -2.47 -15.49
CA SER A 180 -0.57 -3.40 -14.76
C SER A 180 -0.16 -4.61 -15.59
N TYR A 181 -1.05 -5.12 -16.46
CA TYR A 181 -0.70 -6.25 -17.32
C TYR A 181 0.38 -5.88 -18.34
N ALA A 182 0.28 -4.70 -18.96
CA ALA A 182 1.29 -4.18 -19.87
C ALA A 182 2.65 -3.99 -19.18
N ALA A 183 2.62 -3.54 -17.92
CA ALA A 183 3.80 -3.24 -17.11
C ALA A 183 4.30 -4.40 -16.22
N ARG A 184 3.68 -5.59 -16.26
CA ARG A 184 3.84 -6.63 -15.22
C ARG A 184 5.28 -7.08 -14.95
N SER A 185 6.14 -7.10 -15.97
CA SER A 185 7.56 -7.46 -15.83
C SER A 185 8.45 -6.33 -15.34
N SER A 186 7.91 -5.12 -15.23
CA SER A 186 8.62 -3.91 -14.79
C SER A 186 8.30 -3.53 -13.34
N PHE A 187 7.38 -4.23 -12.68
CA PHE A 187 7.15 -4.06 -11.25
C PHE A 187 8.34 -4.60 -10.47
N SER A 188 8.79 -3.85 -9.47
CA SER A 188 9.64 -4.42 -8.44
C SER A 188 8.86 -5.41 -7.56
N PRO A 189 9.54 -6.34 -6.88
CA PRO A 189 8.91 -7.26 -5.92
C PRO A 189 8.00 -6.58 -4.91
N ARG A 190 8.47 -5.47 -4.32
CA ARG A 190 7.73 -4.65 -3.36
C ARG A 190 6.44 -4.07 -3.96
N GLU A 191 6.52 -3.55 -5.18
CA GLU A 191 5.34 -2.98 -5.85
C GLU A 191 4.31 -4.05 -6.18
N MET A 192 4.77 -5.24 -6.62
CA MET A 192 3.89 -6.37 -6.89
C MET A 192 3.21 -6.88 -5.61
N ALA A 193 3.96 -7.02 -4.51
CA ALA A 193 3.41 -7.40 -3.22
C ALA A 193 2.36 -6.38 -2.74
N ALA A 194 2.64 -5.07 -2.89
CA ALA A 194 1.68 -4.01 -2.58
C ALA A 194 0.40 -4.08 -3.44
N VAL A 195 0.52 -4.41 -4.73
CA VAL A 195 -0.62 -4.66 -5.62
C VAL A 195 -1.47 -5.81 -5.09
N PHE A 196 -0.88 -6.96 -4.80
CA PHE A 196 -1.61 -8.11 -4.29
C PHE A 196 -2.26 -7.79 -2.94
N TRP A 197 -1.51 -7.19 -2.01
CA TRP A 197 -2.04 -6.76 -0.73
C TRP A 197 -3.29 -5.89 -0.89
N ALA A 198 -3.25 -4.91 -1.79
CA ALA A 198 -4.38 -4.03 -2.04
C ALA A 198 -5.62 -4.78 -2.56
N LEU A 199 -5.42 -5.69 -3.51
CA LEU A 199 -6.49 -6.53 -4.07
C LEU A 199 -7.11 -7.45 -3.00
N GLY A 200 -6.26 -8.10 -2.19
CA GLY A 200 -6.69 -8.93 -1.07
C GLY A 200 -7.43 -8.14 0.01
N HIS A 201 -6.91 -6.96 0.37
CA HIS A 201 -7.51 -6.09 1.38
C HIS A 201 -8.88 -5.56 0.95
N MET A 202 -9.04 -5.21 -0.33
CA MET A 202 -10.34 -4.83 -0.90
C MET A 202 -11.24 -6.03 -1.22
N ARG A 203 -10.71 -7.26 -1.15
CA ARG A 203 -11.37 -8.50 -1.60
C ARG A 203 -11.87 -8.42 -3.05
N VAL A 204 -11.10 -7.75 -3.90
CA VAL A 204 -11.41 -7.59 -5.32
C VAL A 204 -10.53 -8.53 -6.11
N ARG A 205 -11.14 -9.34 -6.97
CA ARG A 205 -10.45 -10.36 -7.76
C ARG A 205 -10.24 -9.88 -9.21
N PRO A 206 -8.98 -9.76 -9.67
CA PRO A 206 -8.71 -9.53 -11.08
C PRO A 206 -9.15 -10.70 -11.97
N GLY A 207 -9.17 -10.49 -13.30
CA GLY A 207 -9.43 -11.58 -14.24
C GLY A 207 -8.50 -12.77 -14.03
N ARG A 208 -9.01 -14.00 -14.17
CA ARG A 208 -8.25 -15.24 -13.92
C ARG A 208 -6.94 -15.30 -14.71
N LYS A 209 -6.98 -14.90 -15.98
CA LYS A 209 -5.79 -14.83 -16.84
C LYS A 209 -4.74 -13.86 -16.31
N TRP A 210 -5.15 -12.69 -15.84
CA TRP A 210 -4.24 -11.72 -15.23
C TRP A 210 -3.52 -12.34 -14.02
N LEU A 211 -4.26 -13.00 -13.11
CA LEU A 211 -3.67 -13.65 -11.93
C LEU A 211 -2.68 -14.74 -12.34
N GLN A 212 -3.05 -15.63 -13.24
CA GLN A 212 -2.16 -16.72 -13.68
C GLN A 212 -0.88 -16.20 -14.35
N ASP A 213 -1.00 -15.26 -15.28
CA ASP A 213 0.14 -14.70 -15.99
C ASP A 213 1.07 -13.93 -15.04
N THR A 214 0.50 -13.16 -14.09
CA THR A 214 1.29 -12.42 -13.10
C THR A 214 2.00 -13.36 -12.11
N LEU A 215 1.33 -14.41 -11.65
CA LEU A 215 1.94 -15.43 -10.80
C LEU A 215 3.10 -16.15 -11.50
N ALA A 216 2.98 -16.42 -12.81
CA ALA A 216 4.07 -16.98 -13.60
C ALA A 216 5.27 -16.03 -13.71
N VAL A 217 5.05 -14.70 -13.75
CA VAL A 217 6.13 -13.70 -13.71
C VAL A 217 6.80 -13.69 -12.34
N ILE A 218 6.03 -13.79 -11.24
CA ILE A 218 6.57 -13.89 -9.88
C ILE A 218 7.47 -15.12 -9.75
N CYS A 219 7.06 -16.30 -10.24
CA CYS A 219 7.90 -17.49 -10.23
C CYS A 219 9.24 -17.27 -10.95
N LYS A 220 9.21 -16.60 -12.12
CA LYS A 220 10.43 -16.32 -12.90
C LYS A 220 11.36 -15.30 -12.25
N THR A 221 10.85 -14.49 -11.33
CA THR A 221 11.57 -13.38 -10.70
C THR A 221 11.72 -13.58 -9.18
N SER A 222 11.49 -14.80 -8.69
CA SER A 222 11.38 -15.11 -7.27
C SER A 222 12.61 -14.78 -6.45
N ALA A 223 13.80 -14.93 -7.04
CA ALA A 223 15.07 -14.59 -6.41
C ALA A 223 15.15 -13.13 -5.95
N ALA A 224 14.35 -12.23 -6.52
CA ALA A 224 14.30 -10.82 -6.12
C ALA A 224 13.31 -10.54 -4.98
N TYR A 225 12.37 -11.45 -4.70
CA TYR A 225 11.38 -11.27 -3.64
C TYR A 225 11.99 -11.62 -2.28
N THR A 226 11.53 -10.93 -1.24
CA THR A 226 11.73 -11.34 0.15
C THR A 226 10.66 -12.34 0.59
N THR A 227 10.90 -13.01 1.72
CA THR A 227 9.91 -13.93 2.32
C THR A 227 8.62 -13.21 2.72
N ASP A 228 8.71 -11.99 3.28
CA ASP A 228 7.54 -11.19 3.65
C ASP A 228 6.69 -10.80 2.42
N GLU A 229 7.33 -10.41 1.31
CA GLU A 229 6.64 -10.08 0.07
C GLU A 229 5.89 -11.29 -0.52
N LEU A 230 6.51 -12.47 -0.51
CA LEU A 230 5.85 -13.71 -0.96
C LEU A 230 4.69 -14.09 -0.03
N ALA A 231 4.88 -14.02 1.29
CA ALA A 231 3.81 -14.27 2.26
C ALA A 231 2.65 -13.29 2.05
N GLN A 232 2.93 -12.01 1.82
CA GLN A 232 1.91 -11.00 1.52
C GLN A 232 1.11 -11.32 0.25
N ILE A 233 1.78 -11.77 -0.83
CA ILE A 233 1.11 -12.20 -2.06
C ILE A 233 0.18 -13.38 -1.77
N VAL A 234 0.67 -14.41 -1.06
CA VAL A 234 -0.11 -15.62 -0.76
C VAL A 234 -1.31 -15.28 0.14
N SER A 235 -1.11 -14.48 1.19
CA SER A 235 -2.20 -13.99 2.04
C SER A 235 -3.29 -13.29 1.23
N ALA A 236 -2.88 -12.43 0.29
CA ALA A 236 -3.81 -11.72 -0.59
C ALA A 236 -4.58 -12.66 -1.52
N LEU A 237 -3.94 -13.70 -2.06
CA LEU A 237 -4.62 -14.75 -2.85
C LEU A 237 -5.71 -15.43 -2.03
N GLY A 238 -5.43 -15.75 -0.76
CA GLY A 238 -6.39 -16.33 0.17
C GLY A 238 -7.57 -15.40 0.45
N ALA A 239 -7.29 -14.11 0.69
CA ALA A 239 -8.31 -13.09 0.90
C ALA A 239 -9.22 -12.88 -0.33
N MET A 240 -8.66 -13.00 -1.54
CA MET A 240 -9.40 -13.00 -2.81
C MET A 240 -10.11 -14.33 -3.12
N GLN A 241 -9.94 -15.36 -2.28
CA GLN A 241 -10.41 -16.73 -2.51
C GLN A 241 -9.93 -17.30 -3.86
N PHE A 242 -8.71 -16.93 -4.26
CA PHE A 242 -8.07 -17.48 -5.44
C PHE A 242 -7.19 -18.66 -5.05
N ARG A 243 -7.44 -19.82 -5.68
CA ARG A 243 -6.58 -21.00 -5.58
C ARG A 243 -5.66 -21.06 -6.80
N PRO A 244 -4.33 -20.91 -6.62
CA PRO A 244 -3.33 -21.19 -7.65
C PRO A 244 -3.37 -22.64 -8.12
N SER A 245 -2.60 -22.96 -9.17
CA SER A 245 -2.35 -24.35 -9.55
C SER A 245 -1.53 -25.07 -8.48
N GLU A 246 -1.60 -26.39 -8.49
CA GLU A 246 -0.78 -27.25 -7.64
C GLU A 246 0.71 -27.02 -7.92
N GLU A 247 1.12 -26.97 -9.19
CA GLU A 247 2.51 -26.63 -9.60
C GLU A 247 3.01 -25.32 -8.97
N TRP A 248 2.16 -24.28 -8.93
CA TRP A 248 2.53 -23.00 -8.33
C TRP A 248 2.68 -23.12 -6.81
N THR A 249 1.84 -23.95 -6.16
CA THR A 249 1.93 -24.20 -4.72
C THR A 249 3.19 -24.96 -4.37
N GLU A 250 3.50 -26.03 -5.09
CA GLU A 250 4.72 -26.82 -4.88
C GLU A 250 5.96 -25.95 -5.06
N TRP A 251 5.97 -25.12 -6.10
CA TRP A 251 7.02 -24.12 -6.30
C TRP A 251 7.13 -23.15 -5.12
N LEU A 252 6.02 -22.60 -4.64
CA LEU A 252 6.01 -21.68 -3.50
C LEU A 252 6.59 -22.33 -2.24
N VAL A 253 6.18 -23.56 -1.94
CA VAL A 253 6.70 -24.33 -0.79
C VAL A 253 8.22 -24.53 -0.95
N GLY A 254 8.67 -24.96 -2.12
CA GLY A 254 10.09 -25.15 -2.41
C GLY A 254 10.92 -23.86 -2.35
N GLU A 255 10.30 -22.70 -2.60
CA GLU A 255 10.96 -21.39 -2.49
C GLU A 255 10.99 -20.86 -1.04
N LEU A 256 9.90 -21.03 -0.28
CA LEU A 256 9.78 -20.53 1.09
C LEU A 256 10.52 -21.40 2.11
N GLN A 257 10.50 -22.72 1.93
CA GLN A 257 11.12 -23.69 2.85
C GLN A 257 12.60 -23.40 3.14
N PRO A 258 13.50 -23.34 2.14
CA PRO A 258 14.91 -23.06 2.42
C PRO A 258 15.11 -21.67 3.05
N ARG A 259 14.36 -20.67 2.62
CA ARG A 259 14.47 -19.30 3.15
C ARG A 259 14.09 -19.21 4.63
N MET A 260 13.08 -19.97 5.06
CA MET A 260 12.62 -20.01 6.44
C MET A 260 13.55 -20.83 7.34
N CYS A 261 14.22 -21.85 6.80
CA CYS A 261 15.18 -22.66 7.53
C CYS A 261 16.56 -21.99 7.64
N ASP A 262 17.01 -21.30 6.60
CA ASP A 262 18.34 -20.68 6.53
C ASP A 262 18.39 -19.29 7.18
N VAL A 263 17.36 -18.48 6.96
CA VAL A 263 17.25 -17.14 7.54
C VAL A 263 16.36 -17.25 8.75
N LYS A 264 16.90 -17.02 9.96
CA LYS A 264 16.10 -16.95 11.21
C LYS A 264 14.97 -15.93 11.01
N PRO A 265 13.73 -16.38 10.74
CA PRO A 265 12.66 -15.46 10.41
C PRO A 265 12.22 -14.75 11.69
N SER A 266 11.65 -13.55 11.56
CA SER A 266 10.96 -12.96 12.69
C SER A 266 9.70 -13.77 13.05
N PRO A 267 9.24 -13.76 14.32
CA PRO A 267 8.05 -14.50 14.72
C PRO A 267 6.82 -14.13 13.86
N ARG A 268 6.74 -12.84 13.51
CA ARG A 268 5.68 -12.29 12.65
C ARG A 268 5.73 -12.85 11.23
N GLU A 269 6.91 -12.96 10.62
CA GLU A 269 7.06 -13.50 9.26
C GLU A 269 6.70 -15.00 9.21
N ALA A 270 7.09 -15.77 10.23
CA ALA A 270 6.77 -17.20 10.31
C ALA A 270 5.25 -17.44 10.44
N VAL A 271 4.58 -16.69 11.33
CA VAL A 271 3.12 -16.78 11.48
C VAL A 271 2.41 -16.29 10.22
N ALA A 272 2.86 -15.19 9.61
CA ALA A 272 2.29 -14.69 8.36
C ALA A 272 2.40 -15.72 7.23
N THR A 273 3.54 -16.40 7.12
CA THR A 273 3.77 -17.47 6.15
C THR A 273 2.81 -18.64 6.37
N LEU A 274 2.70 -19.13 7.62
CA LEU A 274 1.78 -20.21 7.97
C LEU A 274 0.31 -19.84 7.66
N CYS A 275 -0.11 -18.63 8.03
CA CYS A 275 -1.48 -18.16 7.76
C CYS A 275 -1.76 -18.08 6.26
N SER A 276 -0.76 -17.68 5.48
CA SER A 276 -0.89 -17.56 4.04
C SER A 276 -1.05 -18.92 3.38
N LEU A 277 -0.24 -19.91 3.78
CA LEU A 277 -0.38 -21.29 3.31
C LEU A 277 -1.75 -21.87 3.68
N ALA A 278 -2.20 -21.70 4.92
CA ALA A 278 -3.50 -22.17 5.39
C ALA A 278 -4.68 -21.52 4.65
N ALA A 279 -4.54 -20.26 4.22
CA ALA A 279 -5.58 -19.54 3.50
C ALA A 279 -5.74 -20.03 2.05
N VAL A 280 -4.63 -20.32 1.37
CA VAL A 280 -4.62 -20.63 -0.07
C VAL A 280 -4.65 -22.12 -0.34
N VAL A 281 -3.90 -22.91 0.44
CA VAL A 281 -3.66 -24.33 0.17
C VAL A 281 -3.71 -25.18 1.44
N PRO A 282 -4.88 -25.24 2.11
CA PRO A 282 -5.02 -26.01 3.33
C PRO A 282 -4.79 -27.53 3.14
N ASP A 283 -4.91 -28.02 1.90
CA ASP A 283 -4.89 -29.44 1.57
C ASP A 283 -3.72 -29.85 0.66
N ALA A 284 -2.81 -28.95 0.28
CA ALA A 284 -1.65 -29.33 -0.55
C ALA A 284 -0.68 -30.18 0.25
N ALA A 285 -0.46 -31.42 -0.19
CA ALA A 285 0.36 -32.40 0.53
C ALA A 285 1.77 -31.86 0.85
N ALA A 286 2.41 -31.16 -0.09
CA ALA A 286 3.73 -30.56 0.12
C ALA A 286 3.72 -29.48 1.21
N ALA A 287 2.74 -28.55 1.16
CA ALA A 287 2.62 -27.48 2.15
C ALA A 287 2.29 -28.04 3.54
N VAL A 288 1.38 -29.00 3.60
CA VAL A 288 1.00 -29.70 4.83
C VAL A 288 2.19 -30.40 5.45
N LYS A 289 2.91 -31.21 4.66
CA LYS A 289 4.09 -31.94 5.14
C LYS A 289 5.14 -30.99 5.71
N TRP A 290 5.48 -29.94 4.96
CA TRP A 290 6.45 -28.95 5.42
C TRP A 290 6.00 -28.22 6.70
N VAL A 291 4.71 -27.86 6.79
CA VAL A 291 4.14 -27.21 7.99
C VAL A 291 4.25 -28.11 9.21
N GLU A 292 3.92 -29.40 9.08
CA GLU A 292 3.90 -30.36 10.18
C GLU A 292 5.30 -30.80 10.62
N GLU A 293 6.19 -31.08 9.68
CA GLU A 293 7.49 -31.68 9.97
C GLU A 293 8.56 -30.63 10.31
N GLU A 294 8.46 -29.41 9.75
CA GLU A 294 9.55 -28.44 9.81
C GLU A 294 9.10 -27.06 10.33
N LEU A 295 8.09 -26.42 9.72
CA LEU A 295 7.78 -25.02 10.05
C LEU A 295 7.26 -24.87 11.48
N VAL A 296 6.30 -25.72 11.89
CA VAL A 296 5.73 -25.61 13.25
C VAL A 296 6.75 -26.05 14.30
N PRO A 297 7.32 -27.27 14.26
CA PRO A 297 8.23 -27.73 15.32
C PRO A 297 9.61 -27.06 15.27
N GLY A 298 10.13 -26.81 14.07
CA GLY A 298 11.49 -26.30 13.87
C GLY A 298 11.61 -24.78 13.97
N VAL A 299 10.57 -24.04 13.59
CA VAL A 299 10.62 -22.56 13.54
C VAL A 299 9.68 -21.94 14.56
N LEU A 300 8.39 -22.28 14.54
CA LEU A 300 7.39 -21.58 15.35
C LEU A 300 7.41 -21.97 16.83
N GLU A 301 7.53 -23.26 17.16
CA GLU A 301 7.52 -23.75 18.54
C GLU A 301 8.61 -23.12 19.42
N PRO A 302 9.89 -23.03 18.97
CA PRO A 302 10.93 -22.33 19.71
C PRO A 302 10.62 -20.85 19.95
N MET A 303 9.75 -20.24 19.14
CA MET A 303 9.45 -18.81 19.14
C MET A 303 8.11 -18.47 19.79
N ILE A 304 7.34 -19.45 20.27
CA ILE A 304 5.99 -19.24 20.85
C ILE A 304 5.98 -18.16 21.94
N HIS A 305 7.01 -18.12 22.78
CA HIS A 305 7.13 -17.15 23.87
C HIS A 305 7.37 -15.70 23.40
N GLN A 306 7.73 -15.50 22.13
CA GLN A 306 7.96 -14.19 21.51
C GLN A 306 6.71 -13.70 20.75
N LEU A 307 5.74 -14.58 20.50
CA LEU A 307 4.53 -14.26 19.77
C LEU A 307 3.60 -13.40 20.63
N ARG A 308 3.09 -12.33 20.04
CA ARG A 308 2.05 -11.48 20.66
C ARG A 308 0.68 -12.16 20.52
N GLY A 309 -0.29 -11.72 21.32
CA GLY A 309 -1.67 -12.25 21.28
C GLY A 309 -2.27 -12.40 19.87
N PRO A 310 -2.20 -11.37 18.99
CA PRO A 310 -2.71 -11.49 17.62
C PRO A 310 -1.97 -12.54 16.77
N GLU A 311 -0.67 -12.72 16.98
CA GLU A 311 0.16 -13.66 16.23
C GLU A 311 -0.13 -15.10 16.68
N LEU A 312 -0.28 -15.32 17.99
CA LEU A 312 -0.74 -16.61 18.54
C LEU A 312 -2.11 -17.00 18.00
N ALA A 313 -3.07 -16.07 18.00
CA ALA A 313 -4.41 -16.31 17.47
C ALA A 313 -4.38 -16.66 15.97
N ALA A 314 -3.56 -15.95 15.19
CA ALA A 314 -3.38 -16.22 13.76
C ALA A 314 -2.74 -17.60 13.51
N MET A 315 -1.72 -17.96 14.30
CA MET A 315 -1.08 -19.28 14.23
C MET A 315 -2.08 -20.41 14.55
N VAL A 316 -2.85 -20.29 15.63
CA VAL A 316 -3.89 -21.28 16.00
C VAL A 316 -4.95 -21.39 14.92
N TRP A 317 -5.42 -20.27 14.37
CA TRP A 317 -6.35 -20.25 13.25
C TRP A 317 -5.79 -21.02 12.05
N ALA A 318 -4.52 -20.80 11.70
CA ALA A 318 -3.89 -21.44 10.56
C ALA A 318 -3.74 -22.96 10.75
N CYS A 319 -3.29 -23.41 11.92
CA CYS A 319 -3.23 -24.84 12.25
C CYS A 319 -4.62 -25.50 12.19
N ALA A 320 -5.63 -24.87 12.80
CA ALA A 320 -7.00 -25.36 12.77
C ALA A 320 -7.55 -25.42 11.34
N ARG A 321 -7.26 -24.43 10.51
CA ARG A 321 -7.68 -24.36 9.10
C ARG A 321 -7.07 -25.49 8.25
N MET A 322 -5.83 -25.86 8.54
CA MET A 322 -5.14 -27.00 7.94
C MET A 322 -5.52 -28.35 8.58
N ARG A 323 -6.49 -28.36 9.51
CA ARG A 323 -6.96 -29.52 10.28
C ARG A 323 -5.87 -30.20 11.09
N ARG A 324 -4.88 -29.43 11.56
CA ARG A 324 -3.74 -29.95 12.31
C ARG A 324 -3.84 -29.60 13.79
N PRO A 325 -3.39 -30.50 14.68
CA PRO A 325 -3.30 -30.17 16.09
C PRO A 325 -2.36 -28.98 16.25
N SER A 326 -2.85 -27.90 16.85
CA SER A 326 -1.97 -26.84 17.31
C SER A 326 -0.96 -27.43 18.31
N PRO A 327 0.29 -26.95 18.35
CA PRO A 327 1.23 -27.32 19.41
C PRO A 327 0.54 -27.22 20.76
N GLY A 328 0.62 -28.24 21.61
CA GLY A 328 -0.10 -28.24 22.89
C GLY A 328 0.23 -27.01 23.75
N THR A 329 1.48 -26.54 23.64
CA THR A 329 1.99 -25.30 24.23
C THR A 329 1.37 -24.04 23.62
N ALA A 330 1.14 -24.01 22.30
CA ALA A 330 0.53 -22.89 21.60
C ALA A 330 -0.96 -22.73 21.94
N ALA A 331 -1.73 -23.82 22.00
CA ALA A 331 -3.14 -23.77 22.38
C ALA A 331 -3.30 -23.25 23.82
N ALA A 332 -2.49 -23.76 24.74
CA ALA A 332 -2.46 -23.30 26.13
C ALA A 332 -2.03 -21.82 26.22
N ALA A 333 -1.01 -21.40 25.48
CA ALA A 333 -0.55 -20.01 25.45
C ALA A 333 -1.60 -19.06 24.85
N ALA A 334 -2.28 -19.46 23.79
CA ALA A 334 -3.36 -18.67 23.18
C ALA A 334 -4.57 -18.55 24.13
N ALA A 335 -4.95 -19.63 24.80
CA ALA A 335 -6.00 -19.61 25.82
C ALA A 335 -5.63 -18.70 27.01
N ALA A 336 -4.38 -18.76 27.47
CA ALA A 336 -3.89 -17.87 28.52
C ALA A 336 -3.85 -16.39 28.08
N ALA A 337 -3.40 -16.11 26.85
CA ALA A 337 -3.40 -14.76 26.29
C ALA A 337 -4.82 -14.21 26.10
N ALA A 338 -5.77 -15.03 25.65
CA ALA A 338 -7.18 -14.66 25.56
C ALA A 338 -7.79 -14.39 26.94
N ALA A 339 -7.46 -15.21 27.96
CA ALA A 339 -7.89 -14.99 29.33
C ALA A 339 -7.31 -13.70 29.94
N ALA A 340 -6.06 -13.34 29.61
CA ALA A 340 -5.42 -12.11 30.07
C ALA A 340 -5.94 -10.85 29.36
N ALA A 341 -6.37 -10.97 28.09
CA ALA A 341 -6.94 -9.88 27.31
C ALA A 341 -8.44 -9.65 27.57
N ALA A 342 -9.13 -10.62 28.19
CA ALA A 342 -10.49 -10.41 28.66
C ALA A 342 -10.47 -9.27 29.69
N PRO A 343 -11.33 -8.25 29.55
CA PRO A 343 -11.44 -7.22 30.59
C PRO A 343 -11.71 -7.92 31.92
N PRO A 344 -11.11 -7.47 33.04
CA PRO A 344 -11.39 -8.07 34.34
C PRO A 344 -12.90 -8.12 34.48
N VAL A 345 -13.43 -9.32 34.68
CA VAL A 345 -14.84 -9.52 35.01
C VAL A 345 -15.00 -8.83 36.35
N VAL A 346 -15.34 -7.54 36.32
CA VAL A 346 -15.79 -6.81 37.50
C VAL A 346 -16.97 -7.64 37.98
N PRO A 347 -16.92 -8.25 39.18
CA PRO A 347 -18.07 -8.97 39.70
C PRO A 347 -19.21 -7.96 39.75
N THR A 348 -20.13 -8.06 38.78
CA THR A 348 -21.34 -7.28 38.79
C THR A 348 -22.04 -7.65 40.09
N ALA A 349 -22.13 -6.67 41.01
CA ALA A 349 -22.89 -6.83 42.22
C ALA A 349 -24.28 -7.40 41.85
N PRO A 350 -24.80 -8.37 42.63
CA PRO A 350 -26.11 -8.93 42.35
C PRO A 350 -27.12 -7.79 42.20
N PRO A 351 -27.98 -7.81 41.18
CA PRO A 351 -28.97 -6.76 40.99
C PRO A 351 -29.80 -6.67 42.29
N PRO A 352 -30.09 -5.45 42.78
CA PRO A 352 -30.96 -5.29 43.93
C PRO A 352 -32.31 -5.96 43.63
N PRO A 353 -32.96 -6.59 44.63
CA PRO A 353 -34.26 -7.22 44.43
C PRO A 353 -35.25 -6.19 43.89
N PRO A 354 -36.14 -6.59 42.96
CA PRO A 354 -37.09 -5.67 42.35
C PRO A 354 -37.97 -5.04 43.43
N ALA A 355 -37.95 -3.71 43.49
CA ALA A 355 -38.89 -2.96 44.30
C ALA A 355 -40.30 -3.26 43.77
N VAL A 356 -41.08 -3.98 44.58
CA VAL A 356 -42.51 -4.12 44.39
C VAL A 356 -43.11 -2.74 44.62
N THR A 357 -43.52 -2.07 43.56
CA THR A 357 -44.47 -0.95 43.65
C THR A 357 -45.52 -1.13 42.58
N ALA A 358 -46.76 -1.22 43.06
CA ALA A 358 -47.96 -1.54 42.34
C ALA A 358 -48.44 -0.42 41.41
N LEU A 359 -49.12 -0.83 40.33
CA LEU A 359 -50.37 -0.29 39.75
C LEU A 359 -50.45 1.26 39.58
N GLN A 360 -50.78 1.85 38.41
CA GLN A 360 -51.95 1.58 37.57
C GLN A 360 -51.98 2.52 36.35
N SER A 361 -52.57 2.06 35.23
CA SER A 361 -53.19 2.84 34.13
C SER A 361 -52.25 3.62 33.18
N LEU A 362 -52.36 3.60 31.85
CA LEU A 362 -53.50 3.40 30.95
C LEU A 362 -53.10 2.60 29.71
N SER A 363 -54.02 1.73 29.30
CA SER A 363 -54.16 1.07 28.01
C SER A 363 -54.54 2.03 26.89
N SER A 364 -54.06 1.80 25.66
CA SER A 364 -54.84 1.92 24.40
C SER A 364 -53.99 1.78 23.12
N VAL A 365 -54.20 0.67 22.39
CA VAL A 365 -54.41 0.50 20.93
C VAL A 365 -53.27 0.92 19.96
N GLY A 366 -52.85 0.15 18.94
CA GLY A 366 -53.29 -1.11 18.33
C GLY A 366 -52.11 -1.76 17.56
N SER A 367 -51.97 -3.08 17.52
CA SER A 367 -52.59 -4.03 16.58
C SER A 367 -52.40 -3.68 15.09
N TYR A 368 -51.44 -4.37 14.46
CA TYR A 368 -51.54 -4.86 13.09
C TYR A 368 -50.81 -6.21 13.03
N ASP A 369 -51.59 -7.26 12.80
CA ASP A 369 -51.14 -8.63 12.59
C ASP A 369 -50.82 -8.88 11.11
N SER A 370 -49.74 -9.64 10.92
CA SER A 370 -49.58 -10.82 10.07
C SER A 370 -50.43 -10.95 8.80
N VAL A 371 -49.77 -11.18 7.65
CA VAL A 371 -50.11 -12.33 6.80
C VAL A 371 -48.82 -12.94 6.22
N ASP A 372 -48.76 -14.25 6.33
CA ASP A 372 -47.74 -15.19 5.88
C ASP A 372 -48.02 -15.71 4.45
N GLU A 373 -47.07 -16.48 3.95
CA GLU A 373 -47.24 -17.57 2.98
C GLU A 373 -47.43 -17.34 1.46
N GLN A 374 -46.39 -17.84 0.77
CA GLN A 374 -46.42 -18.97 -0.18
C GLN A 374 -46.14 -18.73 -1.68
N ALA A 375 -45.33 -19.66 -2.15
CA ALA A 375 -44.76 -19.85 -3.47
C ALA A 375 -45.76 -20.38 -4.50
N THR A 376 -45.44 -20.24 -5.79
CA THR A 376 -45.66 -21.31 -6.79
C THR A 376 -44.92 -21.03 -8.11
N ASP A 377 -44.37 -22.11 -8.65
CA ASP A 377 -43.82 -22.29 -10.00
C ASP A 377 -44.82 -21.99 -11.13
N GLY A 378 -44.32 -21.73 -12.35
CA GLY A 378 -45.15 -21.80 -13.55
C GLY A 378 -44.49 -21.37 -14.86
N ARG A 379 -44.08 -22.36 -15.66
CA ARG A 379 -43.55 -22.27 -17.03
C ARG A 379 -44.56 -21.75 -18.08
N SER A 380 -44.00 -21.08 -19.09
CA SER A 380 -44.26 -21.15 -20.55
C SER A 380 -45.67 -21.02 -21.14
N GLN A 381 -45.84 -20.09 -22.08
CA GLN A 381 -46.35 -20.25 -23.47
C GLN A 381 -46.56 -18.86 -24.10
N THR A 382 -45.80 -18.45 -25.13
CA THR A 382 -46.13 -18.51 -26.58
C THR A 382 -47.52 -17.99 -26.96
N GLY A 383 -47.57 -16.94 -27.78
CA GLY A 383 -48.78 -16.52 -28.50
C GLY A 383 -48.59 -15.16 -29.17
N ALA A 384 -48.47 -15.17 -30.49
CA ALA A 384 -48.21 -14.03 -31.35
C ALA A 384 -49.50 -13.34 -31.86
N VAL A 385 -49.30 -12.19 -32.52
CA VAL A 385 -50.02 -11.64 -33.70
C VAL A 385 -50.78 -10.30 -33.49
N SER A 386 -50.24 -9.27 -34.18
CA SER A 386 -50.87 -8.09 -34.85
C SER A 386 -51.75 -7.10 -34.06
N ALA A 387 -51.85 -5.80 -34.38
CA ALA A 387 -51.25 -4.88 -35.36
C ALA A 387 -51.77 -3.45 -35.04
N ALA A 388 -51.25 -2.46 -35.78
CA ALA A 388 -51.65 -1.05 -35.91
C ALA A 388 -51.09 -0.07 -34.84
N ALA A 389 -50.07 0.75 -35.11
CA ALA A 389 -49.88 1.83 -36.11
C ALA A 389 -50.40 3.21 -35.65
N GLN A 390 -49.44 4.12 -35.37
CA GLN A 390 -49.40 5.58 -35.62
C GLN A 390 -48.17 6.13 -34.84
N ALA A 391 -46.99 6.31 -35.45
CA ALA A 391 -46.51 7.49 -36.23
C ALA A 391 -46.73 8.81 -35.46
N GLY A 392 -45.78 9.67 -35.10
CA GLY A 392 -44.35 9.97 -35.33
C GLY A 392 -44.15 11.46 -34.90
N PRO A 393 -43.05 12.19 -35.18
CA PRO A 393 -41.67 11.79 -35.44
C PRO A 393 -40.61 12.58 -34.62
N LEU A 394 -39.41 11.98 -34.51
CA LEU A 394 -38.15 12.61 -34.12
C LEU A 394 -37.50 13.34 -35.31
N GLN A 395 -37.04 14.57 -35.11
CA GLN A 395 -36.14 15.27 -36.03
C GLN A 395 -34.67 14.93 -35.74
N LEU A 396 -33.98 14.51 -36.80
CA LEU A 396 -32.56 14.18 -36.85
C LEU A 396 -31.93 15.15 -37.86
N ALA A 397 -31.08 16.06 -37.40
CA ALA A 397 -30.33 16.97 -38.27
C ALA A 397 -29.01 16.30 -38.69
N ARG A 398 -28.91 16.01 -39.99
CA ARG A 398 -27.66 15.78 -40.71
C ARG A 398 -27.08 17.14 -41.11
N HIS A 399 -25.77 17.33 -40.96
CA HIS A 399 -25.03 18.24 -41.83
C HIS A 399 -23.79 17.55 -42.39
N ALA A 400 -23.67 17.70 -43.70
CA ALA A 400 -22.72 17.07 -44.60
C ALA A 400 -21.36 17.76 -44.60
N SER A 401 -20.37 16.99 -45.04
CA SER A 401 -19.02 17.40 -45.38
C SER A 401 -18.94 17.98 -46.80
N ALA A 402 -18.08 19.00 -46.95
CA ALA A 402 -17.34 19.42 -48.13
C ALA A 402 -16.37 20.52 -47.63
N GLY A 403 -15.09 20.65 -47.97
CA GLY A 403 -14.16 19.98 -48.88
C GLY A 403 -12.86 20.83 -48.88
N ALA A 404 -11.80 20.30 -49.51
CA ALA A 404 -10.47 20.93 -49.75
C ALA A 404 -9.51 20.96 -48.53
N ARG A 405 -8.21 20.65 -48.60
CA ARG A 405 -7.23 20.67 -49.71
C ARG A 405 -6.16 19.60 -49.58
N ASP A 406 -5.64 19.22 -50.73
CA ASP A 406 -4.41 18.45 -50.97
C ASP A 406 -3.19 19.01 -50.23
N GLN A 407 -2.48 18.14 -49.50
CA GLN A 407 -1.04 18.27 -49.30
C GLN A 407 -0.35 16.91 -49.46
N LYS A 408 0.38 16.81 -50.56
CA LYS A 408 1.33 15.79 -50.97
C LYS A 408 2.50 15.70 -49.96
N PRO A 409 2.84 14.53 -49.39
CA PRO A 409 4.01 14.43 -48.53
C PRO A 409 5.29 14.31 -49.39
N ALA A 410 6.23 15.22 -49.15
CA ALA A 410 7.58 15.17 -49.70
C ALA A 410 8.43 14.11 -48.96
N PRO A 411 9.40 13.46 -49.65
CA PRO A 411 10.16 12.35 -49.12
C PRO A 411 11.26 12.78 -48.12
N ALA A 412 11.49 11.92 -47.12
CA ALA A 412 12.48 12.09 -46.07
C ALA A 412 13.93 12.15 -46.61
N PRO A 413 14.79 13.02 -46.07
CA PRO A 413 16.21 13.01 -46.40
C PRO A 413 16.96 11.92 -45.63
N SER A 414 17.41 10.92 -46.37
CA SER A 414 18.44 9.94 -46.00
C SER A 414 19.79 10.60 -45.76
N ARG A 415 20.47 10.29 -44.64
CA ARG A 415 21.91 10.54 -44.40
C ARG A 415 22.45 9.64 -43.27
N PRO A 416 23.77 9.40 -43.16
CA PRO A 416 24.39 8.22 -43.74
C PRO A 416 25.02 7.26 -42.72
N ARG A 417 25.18 6.01 -43.16
CA ARG A 417 25.96 4.96 -42.49
C ARG A 417 27.44 5.32 -42.43
N SER A 418 27.98 5.50 -41.22
CA SER A 418 29.42 5.54 -40.95
C SER A 418 29.93 4.14 -40.69
N ARG A 419 30.64 3.58 -41.67
CA ARG A 419 31.42 2.34 -41.57
C ARG A 419 32.90 2.73 -41.54
N LYS A 420 33.64 2.45 -40.46
CA LYS A 420 35.12 2.47 -40.45
C LYS A 420 35.61 1.42 -39.44
N ARG A 421 36.12 0.29 -39.97
CA ARG A 421 37.49 -0.25 -39.83
C ARG A 421 37.89 -0.51 -38.36
N ARG A 422 38.02 -1.75 -37.87
CA ARG A 422 38.95 -2.85 -38.22
C ARG A 422 40.44 -2.43 -38.21
N SER A 423 41.11 -2.75 -37.10
CA SER A 423 42.52 -3.18 -36.95
C SER A 423 42.60 -3.91 -35.59
N SER A 424 42.73 -5.23 -35.45
CA SER A 424 43.77 -6.20 -35.86
C SER A 424 45.10 -6.09 -35.12
N ALA A 425 45.58 -7.26 -34.65
CA ALA A 425 46.84 -7.62 -33.97
C ALA A 425 46.87 -7.29 -32.47
N GLY A 426 46.96 -8.26 -31.55
CA GLY A 426 48.01 -9.29 -31.40
C GLY A 426 48.86 -8.83 -30.20
N THR A 427 49.24 -9.60 -29.18
CA THR A 427 49.73 -10.98 -29.16
C THR A 427 49.80 -11.44 -27.70
N SER A 428 49.65 -12.75 -27.52
CA SER A 428 50.00 -13.58 -26.36
C SER A 428 51.30 -13.20 -25.63
N ALA A 429 51.31 -13.31 -24.29
CA ALA A 429 52.31 -14.09 -23.54
C ALA A 429 51.92 -14.24 -22.07
N ALA A 430 51.79 -15.49 -21.64
CA ALA A 430 51.82 -15.90 -20.25
C ALA A 430 53.28 -15.91 -19.77
N SER A 431 53.51 -15.44 -18.54
CA SER A 431 54.66 -15.85 -17.74
C SER A 431 54.38 -15.57 -16.27
N ALA A 432 54.24 -16.65 -15.51
CA ALA A 432 54.38 -16.67 -14.08
C ALA A 432 55.86 -16.47 -13.70
N SER A 433 56.13 -15.66 -12.68
CA SER A 433 57.30 -15.86 -11.82
C SER A 433 57.09 -15.17 -10.47
N THR A 434 57.06 -16.02 -9.45
CA THR A 434 57.58 -15.83 -8.08
C THR A 434 58.60 -14.71 -7.91
N GLY A 435 58.46 -13.96 -6.80
CA GLY A 435 59.44 -12.98 -6.37
C GLY A 435 59.12 -12.38 -4.99
N THR A 436 59.40 -13.15 -3.94
CA THR A 436 59.53 -12.71 -2.55
C THR A 436 60.67 -11.70 -2.41
N VAL A 437 60.43 -10.49 -1.89
CA VAL A 437 61.44 -9.68 -1.19
C VAL A 437 60.81 -8.94 -0.01
N VAL A 438 61.63 -8.91 1.04
CA VAL A 438 61.42 -8.60 2.44
C VAL A 438 61.79 -7.14 2.76
N ASN A 439 61.14 -6.61 3.81
CA ASN A 439 61.53 -5.54 4.75
C ASN A 439 61.82 -4.11 4.29
N GLY A 440 61.16 -3.19 5.00
CA GLY A 440 61.63 -1.85 5.32
C GLY A 440 60.74 -1.24 6.40
N GLY A 441 61.11 -1.41 7.67
CA GLY A 441 60.32 -1.00 8.83
C GLY A 441 60.51 0.45 9.29
N SER A 442 59.65 0.86 10.22
CA SER A 442 59.99 1.79 11.31
C SER A 442 58.93 1.69 12.41
N ALA A 443 59.33 1.05 13.51
CA ALA A 443 58.86 1.35 14.86
C ALA A 443 59.60 2.62 15.33
N VAL A 444 59.20 3.39 16.34
CA VAL A 444 59.09 3.06 17.78
C VAL A 444 58.56 4.31 18.48
N ALA A 445 57.68 4.16 19.48
CA ALA A 445 57.84 4.78 20.81
C ALA A 445 56.64 4.44 21.72
N SER A 446 56.81 3.38 22.51
CA SER A 446 56.12 3.20 23.79
C SER A 446 56.75 4.10 24.84
N GLY A 447 55.93 4.73 25.68
CA GLY A 447 56.33 5.23 27.00
C GLY A 447 55.51 4.51 28.07
N ALA A 448 56.17 3.63 28.81
CA ALA A 448 55.65 2.93 29.98
C ALA A 448 56.27 3.51 31.26
N ALA A 449 55.50 3.56 32.34
CA ALA A 449 55.96 3.53 33.73
C ALA A 449 54.80 2.87 34.52
N GLY A 450 54.97 1.75 35.22
CA GLY A 450 55.95 1.50 36.29
C GLY A 450 55.36 2.06 37.58
N ALA A 451 55.23 1.39 38.73
CA ALA A 451 56.03 0.33 39.32
C ALA A 451 55.17 -0.31 40.45
N VAL A 452 55.17 -1.64 40.62
CA VAL A 452 56.05 -2.42 41.52
C VAL A 452 55.87 -2.07 43.00
N SER A 453 55.40 -3.06 43.76
CA SER A 453 56.21 -3.64 44.83
C SER A 453 55.59 -4.95 45.27
N ARG A 454 56.36 -6.03 45.15
CA ARG A 454 56.24 -7.12 46.11
C ARG A 454 57.64 -7.35 46.64
N PRO A 455 57.81 -7.19 47.95
CA PRO A 455 57.88 -5.89 48.63
C PRO A 455 58.87 -4.90 47.98
#